data_AF-A0A2N2V7E3-F1
#
_entry.id   AF-A0A2N2V7E3-F1
#
_cell.length_a   1.000
_cell.length_b   1.000
_cell.length_c   1.000
_cell.angle_alpha   90.00
_cell.angle_beta   90.00
_cell.angle_gamma   90.00
#
_symmetry.space_group_name_H-M   'P 1'
#
loop_
_entity.id
_entity.type
_entity.pdbx_description
1 polymer ?
#
loop_
_entity_poly.entity_id
_entity_poly.type
_entity_poly.pdbx_seq_one_letter_code
_entity_poly.pdbx_strand_id
1 'polypeptide(L)'
;MTDFVFCSCCRVHHARADMQAIDTPRGQRWRCRRSILAAQSSVSERDAFGRRQSEINRELARRLANRQPPPVEQQRQQWLGEHEPSAH
;
A
#
# COMPACT_ATOMS: atom_id res chain seq x y z
N MET A 1 -0.28 -20.54 0.45
CA MET A 1 0.19 -19.23 0.94
C MET A 1 -0.63 -18.16 0.25
N THR A 2 -1.24 -17.23 0.99
CA THR A 2 -1.99 -16.11 0.39
C THR A 2 -1.00 -15.02 0.05
N ASP A 3 -0.70 -14.86 -1.23
CA ASP A 3 0.16 -13.78 -1.68
C ASP A 3 -0.58 -12.45 -1.57
N PHE A 4 0.11 -11.42 -1.09
CA PHE A 4 -0.43 -10.07 -1.01
C PHE A 4 0.31 -9.13 -1.97
N VAL A 5 -0.44 -8.26 -2.64
CA VAL A 5 0.09 -7.30 -3.62
C VAL A 5 -0.39 -5.89 -3.28
N PHE A 6 0.49 -4.92 -3.50
CA PHE A 6 0.21 -3.52 -3.22
C PHE A 6 -0.77 -2.92 -4.25
N CYS A 7 -1.86 -2.31 -3.78
CA CYS A 7 -2.79 -1.57 -4.62
C CYS A 7 -2.41 -0.10 -4.71
N SER A 8 -2.10 0.36 -5.92
CA SER A 8 -1.77 1.74 -6.22
C SER A 8 -2.90 2.74 -5.87
N CYS A 9 -4.16 2.33 -5.92
CA CYS A 9 -5.31 3.18 -5.60
C CYS A 9 -5.62 3.25 -4.10
N CYS A 10 -5.66 2.10 -3.42
CA CYS A 10 -6.03 2.02 -2.01
C CYS A 10 -4.85 2.23 -1.06
N ARG A 11 -3.61 2.26 -1.57
CA ARG A 11 -2.39 2.44 -0.78
C ARG A 11 -2.17 1.40 0.32
N VAL A 12 -2.72 0.20 0.13
CA VAL A 12 -2.63 -0.95 1.03
C VAL A 12 -2.42 -2.24 0.23
N HIS A 13 -2.10 -3.33 0.92
CA HIS A 13 -1.97 -4.66 0.32
C HIS A 13 -3.30 -5.41 0.32
N HIS A 14 -3.59 -6.13 -0.76
CA HIS A 14 -4.72 -7.06 -0.88
C HIS A 14 -4.24 -8.43 -1.33
N ALA A 15 -5.06 -9.46 -1.14
CA ALA A 15 -4.77 -10.77 -1.69
C ALA A 15 -4.61 -10.69 -3.21
N ARG A 16 -3.61 -11.39 -3.75
CA ARG A 16 -3.30 -11.43 -5.19
C ARG A 16 -4.51 -11.85 -6.03
N ALA A 17 -5.37 -12.71 -5.49
CA ALA A 17 -6.62 -13.15 -6.14
C ALA A 17 -7.61 -12.01 -6.41
N ASP A 18 -7.58 -10.92 -5.62
CA ASP A 18 -8.47 -9.76 -5.76
C ASP A 18 -7.83 -8.61 -6.56
N MET A 19 -6.67 -8.86 -7.16
CA MET A 19 -5.79 -7.85 -7.75
C MET A 19 -5.59 -8.11 -9.24
N GLN A 20 -5.46 -7.03 -10.01
CA GLN A 20 -5.13 -7.08 -11.42
C GLN A 20 -4.02 -6.07 -11.73
N ALA A 21 -3.07 -6.51 -12.56
CA ALA A 21 -2.11 -5.62 -13.19
C ALA A 21 -2.79 -4.86 -14.32
N ILE A 22 -2.70 -3.54 -14.29
CA ILE A 22 -3.18 -2.65 -15.35
C ILE A 22 -1.99 -1.95 -15.98
N ASP A 23 -2.00 -1.86 -17.30
CA ASP A 23 -0.98 -1.10 -18.02
C ASP A 23 -1.31 0.40 -17.95
N THR A 24 -0.29 1.19 -17.69
CA THR A 24 -0.38 2.65 -17.71
C THR A 24 0.74 3.20 -18.61
N PRO A 25 0.64 4.44 -19.10
CA PRO A 25 1.71 5.04 -19.89
C PRO A 25 3.08 5.08 -19.19
N ARG A 26 3.10 4.99 -17.84
CA ARG A 26 4.33 4.98 -17.02
C ARG A 26 4.70 3.58 -16.52
N GLY A 27 4.20 2.54 -17.17
CA GLY A 27 4.43 1.14 -16.83
C GLY A 27 3.25 0.51 -16.08
N GLN A 28 3.44 -0.75 -15.69
CA GLN A 28 2.39 -1.55 -15.08
C GLN A 28 2.13 -1.14 -13.62
N ARG A 29 0.86 -1.15 -13.21
CA ARG A 29 0.40 -0.86 -11.85
C ARG A 29 -0.61 -1.90 -11.39
N TRP A 30 -0.49 -2.35 -10.15
CA TRP A 30 -1.48 -3.22 -9.54
C TRP A 30 -2.63 -2.43 -8.92
N ARG A 31 -3.86 -2.90 -9.13
CA ARG A 31 -5.09 -2.34 -8.56
C ARG A 31 -6.04 -3.46 -8.13
N CYS A 32 -6.79 -3.22 -7.06
CA CYS A 32 -7.81 -4.16 -6.60
C CYS A 32 -9.05 -4.09 -7.48
N ARG A 33 -9.76 -5.22 -7.60
CA ARG A 33 -10.99 -5.36 -8.38
C ARG A 33 -12.00 -4.25 -8.08
N ARG A 34 -12.20 -3.92 -6.80
CA ARG A 34 -13.09 -2.83 -6.36
C ARG A 34 -12.75 -1.48 -7.02
N SER A 35 -11.46 -1.13 -7.06
CA SER A 35 -11.02 0.15 -7.63
C SER A 35 -11.07 0.17 -9.16
N ILE A 36 -10.98 -1.00 -9.79
CA ILE A 36 -11.10 -1.16 -11.25
C ILE A 36 -12.58 -1.03 -11.65
N LEU A 37 -13.47 -1.74 -10.95
CA LEU A 37 -14.92 -1.64 -11.18
C LEU A 37 -15.42 -0.20 -10.99
N ALA A 38 -14.95 0.49 -9.93
CA ALA A 38 -15.26 1.91 -9.71
C ALA A 38 -14.77 2.83 -10.85
N ALA A 39 -13.64 2.49 -11.48
CA ALA A 39 -13.13 3.23 -12.63
C ALA A 39 -13.94 2.97 -13.91
N GLN A 40 -14.66 1.85 -14.00
CA GLN A 40 -15.52 1.51 -15.13
C GLN A 40 -16.98 2.01 -14.95
N SER A 41 -17.34 2.48 -13.75
CA SER A 41 -18.66 3.02 -13.44
C SER A 41 -18.91 4.38 -14.09
N SER A 42 -20.12 4.91 -13.89
CA SER A 42 -20.45 6.29 -14.28
C SER A 42 -19.48 7.29 -13.65
N VAL A 43 -19.35 8.47 -14.28
CA VAL A 43 -18.44 9.53 -13.80
C VAL A 43 -18.76 9.93 -12.36
N SER A 44 -20.06 10.07 -12.02
CA SER A 44 -20.50 10.42 -10.66
C SER A 44 -20.06 9.38 -9.63
N GLU A 45 -20.25 8.08 -9.92
CA GLU A 45 -19.86 6.99 -9.02
C GLU A 45 -18.35 6.88 -8.87
N ARG A 46 -17.61 7.04 -9.97
CA ARG A 46 -16.15 7.06 -9.99
C ARG A 46 -15.61 8.19 -9.11
N ASP A 47 -16.16 9.38 -9.24
CA ASP A 47 -15.71 10.54 -8.47
C ASP A 47 -16.08 10.42 -6.99
N ALA A 48 -17.28 9.92 -6.69
CA ALA A 48 -17.70 9.65 -5.32
C ALA A 48 -16.79 8.60 -4.66
N PHE A 49 -16.42 7.54 -5.39
CA PHE A 49 -15.43 6.56 -4.93
C PHE A 49 -14.06 7.21 -4.70
N GLY A 50 -13.58 8.01 -5.66
CA GLY A 50 -12.29 8.68 -5.59
C GLY A 50 -12.17 9.61 -4.38
N ARG A 51 -13.23 10.38 -4.08
CA ARG A 51 -13.29 11.24 -2.88
C ARG A 51 -13.19 10.43 -1.58
N ARG A 52 -14.02 9.39 -1.45
CA ARG A 52 -13.99 8.50 -0.27
C ARG A 52 -12.63 7.81 -0.10
N GLN A 53 -12.05 7.29 -1.18
CA GLN A 53 -10.75 6.62 -1.12
C GLN A 53 -9.62 7.60 -0.73
N SER A 54 -9.67 8.83 -1.25
CA SER A 54 -8.70 9.87 -0.90
C SER A 54 -8.76 10.23 0.59
N GLU A 55 -9.96 10.30 1.16
CA GLU A 55 -10.16 10.53 2.59
C GLU A 55 -9.59 9.41 3.45
N ILE A 56 -9.89 8.15 3.11
CA ILE A 56 -9.33 6.97 3.78
C ILE A 56 -7.79 6.98 3.71
N ASN A 57 -7.22 7.30 2.54
CA ASN A 57 -5.77 7.33 2.36
C ASN A 57 -5.11 8.45 3.19
N ARG A 58 -5.75 9.62 3.29
CA ARG A 58 -5.27 10.73 4.14
C ARG A 58 -5.27 10.33 5.61
N GLU A 59 -6.33 9.70 6.08
CA GLU A 59 -6.42 9.24 7.46
C GLU A 59 -5.38 8.16 7.78
N LEU A 60 -5.19 7.19 6.88
CA LEU A 60 -4.14 6.19 7.02
C LEU A 60 -2.75 6.83 7.07
N ALA A 61 -2.48 7.80 6.21
CA ALA A 61 -1.20 8.52 6.20
C ALA A 61 -0.97 9.29 7.51
N ARG A 62 -1.99 9.95 8.06
CA ARG A 62 -1.90 10.62 9.37
C ARG A 62 -1.57 9.64 10.49
N ARG A 63 -2.24 8.49 10.53
CA ARG A 63 -1.95 7.44 11.52
C ARG A 63 -0.53 6.90 11.42
N LEU A 64 -0.03 6.72 10.20
CA LEU A 64 1.34 6.28 9.97
C LEU A 64 2.36 7.35 10.36
N ALA A 65 2.09 8.62 10.07
CA ALA A 65 2.95 9.73 10.48
C ALA A 65 3.01 9.90 12.01
N ASN A 66 1.90 9.65 12.70
CA ASN A 66 1.83 9.71 14.16
C ASN A 66 2.45 8.48 14.85
N ARG A 67 2.72 7.40 14.12
CA ARG A 67 3.53 6.30 14.64
C ARG A 67 4.98 6.76 14.63
N GLN A 68 5.48 7.18 15.79
CA GLN A 68 6.89 7.49 15.97
C GLN A 68 7.70 6.22 15.64
N PRO A 69 8.58 6.24 14.63
CA PRO A 69 9.54 5.15 14.49
C PRO A 69 10.42 5.12 15.76
N PRO A 70 10.91 3.94 16.15
CA PRO A 70 11.89 3.88 17.24
C PRO A 70 13.07 4.81 16.92
N PRO A 71 13.72 5.41 17.92
CA PRO A 71 14.88 6.26 17.71
C PRO A 71 15.91 5.59 16.80
N VAL A 72 16.57 6.36 15.93
CA VAL A 72 17.54 5.85 14.94
C VAL A 72 18.62 4.96 15.60
N GLU A 73 19.04 5.30 16.83
CA GLU A 73 20.00 4.50 17.60
C GLU A 73 19.49 3.08 17.89
N GLN A 74 18.21 2.95 18.22
CA GLN A 74 17.58 1.67 18.51
C GLN A 74 17.41 0.82 17.24
N GLN A 75 17.11 1.45 16.10
CA GLN A 75 17.09 0.77 14.79
C GLN A 75 18.48 0.27 14.39
N ARG A 76 19.52 1.08 14.64
CA ARG A 76 20.90 0.72 14.35
C ARG A 76 21.37 -0.47 15.20
N GLN A 77 21.03 -0.50 16.49
CA GLN A 77 21.33 -1.63 17.37
C GLN A 77 20.61 -2.92 16.95
N GLN A 78 19.34 -2.82 16.56
CA GLN A 78 18.58 -3.96 16.03
C GLN A 78 19.22 -4.53 14.76
N TRP A 79 19.57 -3.67 13.80
CA TRP A 79 20.21 -4.10 12.55
C TRP A 79 21.58 -4.75 12.77
N LEU A 80 22.38 -4.22 13.70
CA LEU A 80 23.68 -4.79 14.05
C LEU A 80 23.55 -6.14 14.78
N GLY A 81 22.56 -6.31 15.66
CA GLY A 81 22.31 -7.58 16.36
C GLY A 81 21.72 -8.67 15.47
N GLU A 82 20.97 -8.31 14.42
CA GLU A 82 20.45 -9.25 13.43
C GLU A 82 21.47 -9.68 12.37
N HIS A 83 22.56 -8.91 12.21
CA HIS A 83 23.58 -9.11 11.18
C HIS A 83 25.00 -9.23 11.74
N GLU A 84 25.14 -9.51 13.03
CA GLU A 84 26.42 -9.95 13.58
C GLU A 84 26.79 -11.29 12.92
N PRO A 85 27.88 -11.36 12.12
CA PRO A 85 28.32 -12.64 11.61
C PRO A 85 28.76 -13.47 12.81
N SER A 86 28.05 -14.56 13.07
CA SER A 86 28.46 -15.58 14.04
C SER A 86 29.89 -15.97 13.69
N ALA A 87 30.86 -15.51 14.50
CA ALA A 87 32.25 -15.86 14.33
C ALA A 87 32.40 -17.35 14.64
N HIS A 88 32.38 -18.16 13.59
CA HIS A 88 32.75 -19.57 13.61
C HIS A 88 34.18 -19.73 13.08
#